data_AF-A0A381SZ85-F1
#
_entry.id   AF-A0A381SZ85-F1
#
_cell.length_a   1.000
_cell.length_b   1.000
_cell.length_c   1.000
_cell.angle_alpha   90.00
_cell.angle_beta   90.00
_cell.angle_gamma   90.00
#
_symmetry.space_group_name_H-M   'P 1'
#
loop_
_entity.id
_entity.type
_entity.pdbx_description
1 polymer ?
#
loop_
_entity_poly.entity_id
_entity_poly.type
_entity_poly.pdbx_seq_one_letter_code
_entity_poly.pdbx_strand_id
1 'polypeptide(L)'
;MNKKISLIKNVLMMFVVVVVFTGTTGCGKPGSVLNWYPKAERLEGKMTSNVDHEIILDSIDLNDTVLIKGEDKHSISRWWIDVECDYWASCFMRCDGSKQQCRKLAEDSNLTVNSISPF
;
A
#
# COMPACT_ATOMS: atom_id res chain seq x y z
N MET A 1 17.80 50.67 -0.22
CA MET A 1 18.33 49.32 -0.45
C MET A 1 17.84 48.30 0.59
N ASN A 2 17.85 48.62 1.89
CA ASN A 2 17.46 47.71 2.99
C ASN A 2 16.01 47.17 2.95
N LYS A 3 15.04 47.94 2.46
CA LYS A 3 13.62 47.54 2.45
C LYS A 3 13.33 46.41 1.45
N LYS A 4 13.99 46.41 0.28
CA LYS A 4 13.85 45.36 -0.75
C LYS A 4 14.49 44.04 -0.30
N ILE A 5 15.65 44.11 0.36
CA ILE A 5 16.35 42.94 0.91
C ILE A 5 15.55 42.28 2.04
N SER A 6 14.90 43.08 2.90
CA SER A 6 14.02 42.57 3.96
C SER A 6 12.79 41.84 3.40
N LEU A 7 12.18 42.39 2.34
CA LEU A 7 11.02 41.79 1.68
C LEU A 7 11.36 40.45 1.01
N ILE A 8 12.51 40.38 0.34
CA ILE A 8 13.00 39.14 -0.28
C ILE A 8 13.26 38.06 0.77
N LYS A 9 13.88 38.42 1.91
CA LYS A 9 14.14 37.48 3.01
C LYS A 9 12.85 36.92 3.63
N ASN A 10 11.83 37.76 3.83
CA ASN A 10 10.54 37.30 4.35
C ASN A 10 9.80 36.39 3.38
N VAL A 11 9.86 36.67 2.08
CA VAL A 11 9.26 35.80 1.05
C VAL A 11 9.99 34.46 1.00
N LEU A 12 11.33 34.47 0.99
CA LEU A 12 12.13 33.24 1.03
C LEU A 12 11.85 32.40 2.28
N MET A 13 11.71 33.03 3.44
CA MET A 13 11.36 32.31 4.67
C MET A 13 9.96 31.70 4.61
N MET A 14 8.98 32.41 4.06
CA MET A 14 7.64 31.84 3.83
C MET A 14 7.69 30.63 2.90
N PHE A 15 8.49 30.68 1.83
CA PHE A 15 8.66 29.53 0.93
C PHE A 15 9.30 28.33 1.65
N VAL A 16 10.32 28.54 2.48
CA VAL A 16 10.95 27.46 3.27
C VAL A 16 9.95 26.83 4.24
N VAL A 17 9.15 27.66 4.93
CA VAL A 17 8.12 27.18 5.85
C VAL A 17 7.07 26.35 5.11
N VAL A 18 6.59 26.81 3.96
CA VAL A 18 5.61 26.06 3.14
C VAL A 18 6.18 24.70 2.70
N VAL A 19 7.43 24.65 2.21
CA VAL A 19 8.09 23.40 1.79
C VAL A 19 8.27 22.42 2.96
N VAL A 20 8.57 22.91 4.16
CA VAL A 20 8.71 22.05 5.35
C VAL A 20 7.35 21.49 5.80
N PHE A 21 6.27 22.29 5.73
CA PHE A 21 4.93 21.81 6.09
C PHE A 21 4.34 20.83 5.06
N THR A 22 4.60 21.02 3.77
CA THR A 22 4.18 20.05 2.74
C THR A 22 5.04 18.79 2.76
N GLY A 23 6.32 18.88 3.10
CA GLY A 23 7.22 17.72 3.22
C GLY A 23 6.94 16.84 4.44
N THR A 24 6.51 17.42 5.57
CA THR A 24 6.21 16.66 6.80
C THR A 24 4.81 16.05 6.84
N THR A 25 3.91 16.50 5.95
CA THR A 25 2.56 15.95 5.80
C THR A 25 2.43 14.95 4.63
N GLY A 26 3.52 14.73 3.90
CA GLY A 26 3.57 13.93 2.67
C GLY A 26 3.79 12.42 2.83
N CYS A 27 3.98 11.91 4.04
CA CYS A 27 3.95 10.46 4.26
C CYS A 27 2.51 10.04 4.56
N GLY A 28 1.83 9.60 3.49
CA GLY A 28 0.39 9.40 3.35
C GLY A 28 -0.31 8.71 4.53
N LYS A 29 -1.34 9.39 5.04
CA LYS A 29 -2.39 8.79 5.83
C LYS A 29 -3.43 8.22 4.84
N PRO A 30 -3.78 6.92 4.90
CA PRO A 30 -4.80 6.36 4.02
C PRO A 30 -6.15 7.09 4.25
N GLY A 31 -6.83 7.49 3.18
CA GLY A 31 -8.06 8.29 3.20
C GLY A 31 -7.93 9.82 3.03
N SER A 32 -6.73 10.36 2.74
CA SER A 32 -6.53 11.79 2.42
C SER A 32 -6.80 12.09 0.94
N VAL A 33 -7.18 13.34 0.62
CA VAL A 33 -7.34 13.88 -0.75
C VAL A 33 -6.05 13.72 -1.59
N LEU A 34 -4.90 13.55 -0.92
CA LEU A 34 -3.60 13.23 -1.49
C LEU A 34 -3.23 11.76 -1.21
N ASN A 35 -4.05 10.79 -1.64
CA ASN A 35 -3.64 9.38 -1.62
C ASN A 35 -2.50 9.19 -2.64
N TRP A 36 -1.26 9.44 -2.20
CA TRP A 36 -0.07 9.43 -3.04
C TRP A 36 0.45 8.03 -3.35
N TYR A 37 -0.13 6.98 -2.77
CA TYR A 37 0.25 5.62 -3.14
C TYR A 37 -0.32 5.32 -4.53
N PRO A 38 0.55 5.14 -5.54
CA PRO A 38 0.09 4.72 -6.85
C PRO A 38 -0.62 3.38 -6.70
N LYS A 39 -1.69 3.17 -7.48
CA LYS A 39 -2.37 1.88 -7.55
C LYS A 39 -1.31 0.81 -7.83
N ALA A 40 -1.23 -0.19 -6.97
CA ALA A 40 -0.27 -1.28 -7.14
C ALA A 40 -0.46 -1.96 -8.50
N GLU A 41 0.64 -2.18 -9.22
CA GLU A 41 0.62 -2.95 -10.47
C GLU A 41 0.26 -4.41 -10.17
N ARG A 42 -0.54 -5.03 -11.03
CA ARG A 42 -0.86 -6.45 -10.91
C ARG A 42 0.30 -7.25 -11.52
N LEU A 43 0.89 -8.14 -10.72
CA LEU A 43 1.72 -9.20 -11.27
C LEU A 43 0.82 -10.23 -11.98
N GLU A 44 1.19 -10.61 -13.19
CA GLU A 44 0.53 -11.73 -13.86
C GLU A 44 0.94 -13.04 -13.17
N GLY A 45 -0.03 -13.72 -12.57
CA GLY A 45 0.12 -15.03 -11.95
C GLY A 45 -0.94 -16.00 -12.45
N LYS A 46 -0.71 -17.30 -12.32
CA LYS A 46 -1.76 -18.29 -12.60
C LYS A 46 -2.77 -18.23 -11.47
N MET A 47 -3.99 -17.75 -11.72
CA MET A 47 -5.05 -17.72 -10.70
C MET A 47 -5.67 -19.12 -10.51
N THR A 48 -4.84 -20.12 -10.21
CA THR A 48 -5.19 -21.54 -10.15
C THR A 48 -5.22 -22.06 -8.71
N SER A 49 -5.78 -21.29 -7.78
CA SER A 49 -5.96 -21.74 -6.40
C SER A 49 -7.33 -22.38 -6.19
N ASN A 50 -7.35 -23.44 -5.36
CA ASN A 50 -8.58 -24.07 -4.88
C ASN A 50 -9.20 -23.34 -3.67
N VAL A 51 -8.58 -22.25 -3.21
CA VAL A 51 -9.12 -21.41 -2.14
C VAL A 51 -10.21 -20.52 -2.73
N ASP A 52 -11.43 -20.55 -2.19
CA ASP A 52 -12.51 -19.66 -2.64
C ASP A 52 -12.21 -18.22 -2.18
N HIS A 53 -12.10 -17.30 -3.13
CA HIS A 53 -11.68 -15.93 -2.89
C HIS A 53 -12.33 -14.96 -3.86
N GLU A 54 -12.33 -13.68 -3.50
CA GLU A 54 -12.69 -12.57 -4.38
C GLU A 54 -11.67 -11.43 -4.26
N ILE A 55 -11.49 -10.66 -5.34
CA ILE A 55 -10.66 -9.47 -5.30
C ILE A 55 -11.59 -8.28 -5.05
N ILE A 56 -11.42 -7.62 -3.91
CA ILE A 56 -12.17 -6.43 -3.52
C ILE A 56 -11.27 -5.20 -3.58
N LEU A 57 -11.87 -4.03 -3.84
CA LEU A 57 -11.19 -2.75 -3.72
C LEU A 57 -11.32 -2.24 -2.28
N ASP A 58 -10.21 -2.00 -1.60
CA ASP A 58 -10.24 -1.42 -0.26
C ASP A 58 -10.77 0.03 -0.32
N SER A 59 -11.75 0.35 0.51
CA SER A 59 -12.42 1.65 0.48
C SER A 59 -11.58 2.80 1.07
N ILE A 60 -10.52 2.48 1.82
CA ILE A 60 -9.67 3.46 2.51
C ILE A 60 -8.49 3.86 1.62
N ASP A 61 -7.81 2.87 1.03
CA ASP A 61 -6.58 3.10 0.26
C ASP A 61 -6.69 2.78 -1.23
N LEU A 62 -7.85 2.29 -1.69
CA LEU A 62 -8.18 2.03 -3.10
C LEU A 62 -7.25 1.01 -3.77
N ASN A 63 -6.64 0.11 -3.00
CA ASN A 63 -5.88 -1.01 -3.54
C ASN A 63 -6.71 -2.30 -3.60
N ASP A 64 -6.36 -3.15 -4.55
CA ASP A 64 -6.92 -4.49 -4.65
C ASP A 64 -6.45 -5.33 -3.45
N THR A 65 -7.41 -5.98 -2.78
CA THR A 65 -7.19 -6.89 -1.66
C THR A 65 -7.91 -8.19 -1.96
N VAL A 66 -7.23 -9.32 -1.76
CA VAL A 66 -7.89 -10.62 -1.89
C VAL A 66 -8.65 -10.92 -0.59
N LEU A 67 -9.95 -11.15 -0.69
CA LEU A 67 -10.78 -11.59 0.42
C LEU A 67 -11.04 -13.10 0.30
N ILE A 68 -10.65 -13.85 1.33
CA ILE A 68 -10.97 -15.28 1.42
C ILE A 68 -12.43 -15.44 1.85
N LYS A 69 -13.19 -16.25 1.11
CA LYS A 69 -14.61 -16.49 1.42
C LYS A 69 -14.78 -17.56 2.50
N GLY A 70 -15.88 -17.44 3.26
CA GLY A 70 -16.26 -18.42 4.27
C GLY A 70 -15.64 -18.20 5.66
N GLU A 71 -14.76 -17.21 5.83
CA GLU A 71 -14.37 -16.75 7.17
C GLU A 71 -15.36 -15.72 7.74
N ASP A 72 -15.59 -15.80 9.05
CA ASP A 72 -16.38 -14.81 9.76
C ASP A 72 -15.72 -13.44 9.70
N LYS A 73 -16.45 -12.43 9.22
CA LYS A 73 -15.94 -11.05 9.07
C LYS A 73 -15.34 -10.44 10.34
N HIS A 74 -15.65 -10.99 11.51
CA HIS A 74 -15.14 -10.52 12.80
C HIS A 74 -13.76 -11.09 13.19
N SER A 75 -13.27 -12.12 12.50
CA SER A 75 -11.97 -12.77 12.77
C SER A 75 -10.98 -12.65 11.61
N ILE A 76 -11.39 -12.05 10.49
CA ILE A 76 -10.54 -11.82 9.32
C ILE A 76 -9.41 -10.86 9.68
N SER A 77 -8.18 -11.37 9.57
CA SER A 77 -6.95 -10.58 9.69
C SER A 77 -6.43 -10.23 8.31
N ARG A 78 -5.87 -9.03 8.17
CA ARG A 78 -5.21 -8.58 6.94
C ARG A 78 -3.72 -8.86 6.98
N TRP A 79 -3.20 -9.40 5.89
CA TRP A 79 -1.80 -9.78 5.73
C TRP A 79 -1.17 -9.10 4.52
N TRP A 80 0.07 -8.63 4.71
CA TRP A 80 1.00 -8.34 3.64
C TRP A 80 1.81 -9.60 3.34
N ILE A 81 1.73 -10.07 2.10
CA ILE A 81 2.50 -11.20 1.58
C ILE A 81 3.58 -10.63 0.66
N ASP A 82 4.81 -10.65 1.13
CA ASP A 82 5.99 -10.32 0.33
C ASP A 82 6.33 -11.52 -0.55
N VAL A 83 6.36 -11.28 -1.86
CA VAL A 83 6.66 -12.28 -2.87
C VAL A 83 7.88 -11.88 -3.70
N GLU A 84 8.62 -12.88 -4.14
CA GLU A 84 9.77 -12.71 -5.03
C GLU A 84 9.31 -12.18 -6.40
N CYS A 85 9.99 -11.13 -6.88
CA CYS A 85 9.77 -10.55 -8.20
C CYS A 85 10.99 -9.74 -8.65
N ASP A 86 11.09 -9.46 -9.95
CA ASP A 86 12.19 -8.69 -10.55
C ASP A 86 12.06 -7.17 -10.33
N TYR A 87 11.68 -6.74 -9.14
CA TYR A 87 11.59 -5.34 -8.75
C TYR A 87 12.49 -5.04 -7.55
N TRP A 88 13.17 -3.89 -7.59
CA TRP A 88 14.12 -3.46 -6.55
C TRP A 88 13.48 -3.21 -5.18
N ALA A 89 12.16 -3.04 -5.12
CA ALA A 89 11.41 -2.70 -3.91
C ALA A 89 10.54 -3.85 -3.37
N SER A 90 10.76 -5.09 -3.83
CA SER A 90 9.89 -6.26 -3.59
C SER A 90 8.47 -6.10 -4.14
N CYS A 91 7.71 -7.19 -4.17
CA CYS A 91 6.30 -7.19 -4.56
C CYS A 91 5.45 -7.68 -3.40
N PHE A 92 4.26 -7.08 -3.26
CA PHE A 92 3.39 -7.36 -2.13
C PHE A 92 1.99 -7.70 -2.60
N MET A 93 1.41 -8.74 -2.03
CA MET A 93 0.00 -9.08 -2.16
C MET A 93 -0.71 -8.83 -0.82
N ARG A 94 -1.93 -8.27 -0.90
CA ARG A 94 -2.81 -8.10 0.26
C ARG A 94 -3.84 -9.20 0.31
N CYS A 95 -4.00 -9.80 1.48
CA CYS A 95 -4.98 -10.86 1.69
C CYS A 95 -5.67 -10.74 3.05
N ASP A 96 -7.00 -10.75 3.01
CA ASP A 96 -7.92 -10.75 4.14
C ASP A 96 -8.41 -12.18 4.35
N GLY A 97 -7.89 -12.84 5.39
CA GLY A 97 -8.25 -14.21 5.74
C GLY A 97 -7.26 -14.84 6.73
N SER A 98 -7.30 -16.17 6.91
CA SER A 98 -6.24 -16.85 7.67
C SER A 98 -4.88 -16.75 6.98
N LYS A 99 -3.83 -16.61 7.80
CA LYS A 99 -2.43 -16.57 7.34
C LYS A 99 -2.08 -17.74 6.42
N GLN A 100 -2.59 -18.94 6.72
CA GLN A 100 -2.31 -20.16 5.97
C GLN A 100 -3.00 -20.16 4.59
N GLN A 101 -4.25 -19.72 4.49
CA GLN A 101 -4.95 -19.63 3.20
C GLN A 101 -4.32 -18.56 2.31
N CYS A 102 -3.98 -17.41 2.89
CA CYS A 102 -3.30 -16.34 2.16
C CYS A 102 -1.94 -16.78 1.61
N ARG A 103 -1.14 -17.52 2.39
CA ARG A 103 0.10 -18.14 1.90
C ARG A 103 -0.18 -19.10 0.75
N LYS A 104 -1.12 -20.03 0.96
CA LYS A 104 -1.45 -21.06 -0.02
C LYS A 104 -1.91 -20.45 -1.35
N LEU A 105 -2.70 -19.39 -1.30
CA LEU A 105 -3.14 -18.67 -2.50
C LEU A 105 -1.97 -18.11 -3.31
N ALA A 106 -0.97 -17.52 -2.64
CA ALA A 106 0.23 -17.01 -3.32
C ALA A 106 1.04 -18.15 -3.96
N GLU A 107 1.27 -19.24 -3.21
CA GLU A 107 2.01 -20.40 -3.69
C GLU A 107 1.29 -21.12 -4.85
N ASP A 108 -0.03 -21.32 -4.74
CA ASP A 108 -0.89 -21.86 -5.81
C ASP A 108 -0.88 -20.97 -7.07
N SER A 109 -0.52 -19.70 -6.92
CA SER A 109 -0.37 -18.73 -8.01
C SER A 109 1.03 -18.70 -8.62
N ASN A 110 1.89 -19.65 -8.25
CA ASN A 110 3.31 -19.73 -8.60
C ASN A 110 4.13 -18.51 -8.12
N LEU A 111 3.73 -17.88 -7.01
CA LEU A 111 4.52 -16.82 -6.39
C LEU A 111 5.37 -17.41 -5.26
N THR A 112 6.67 -17.12 -5.26
CA THR A 112 7.55 -17.48 -4.13
C THR A 112 7.30 -16.52 -2.98
N VAL A 113 6.85 -17.03 -1.83
CA VAL A 113 6.58 -16.19 -0.64
C VAL A 113 7.86 -16.01 0.18
N ASN A 114 8.32 -14.76 0.31
CA ASN A 114 9.46 -14.38 1.16
C ASN A 114 9.05 -14.24 2.62
N SER A 115 7.98 -13.50 2.89
CA SER A 115 7.52 -13.22 4.24
C SER A 115 6.02 -12.92 4.30
N ILE A 116 5.42 -13.08 5.49
CA ILE A 116 4.01 -12.74 5.74
C ILE A 116 3.90 -12.00 7.07
N SER A 117 3.41 -10.76 6.99
CA SER A 117 3.34 -9.81 8.10
C SER A 117 1.91 -9.28 8.27
N PRO A 118 1.48 -8.97 9.50
CA PRO A 118 0.19 -8.30 9.72
C PRO A 118 0.20 -6.89 9.10
N PHE A 119 -0.95 -6.44 8.60
CA PHE A 119 -1.17 -5.07 8.09
C PHE A 119 -1.38 -4.07 9.21
#